data_AF-E2A2M3-F1
#
_entry.id   AF-E2A2M3-F1
#
_cell.length_a   1.000
_cell.length_b   1.000
_cell.length_c   1.000
_cell.angle_alpha   90.00
_cell.angle_beta   90.00
_cell.angle_gamma   90.00
#
_symmetry.space_group_name_H-M   'P 1'
#
loop_
_entity.id
_entity.type
_entity.pdbx_description
1 polymer ?
#
loop_
_entity_poly.entity_id
_entity_poly.type
_entity_poly.pdbx_seq_one_letter_code
_entity_poly.pdbx_strand_id
1 'polypeptide(L)'
;MTDTLDKMNKLIQPKYRLSGKGMYMQEDNPTFLVIEDLVSLGYRMACRHSGLDLDHCILALRGLARFHATSVAICEKEPNQKEMYTRGMFNIAYPSEMRVFFCKGTKQLAEEMENWPGMKKYVEKIAKLVDHIYNIGIDMWKLSENEFNVINHGDCWVNNMMFKYNDDGKPIDHVFVDFQLCYYGSPAIDLLYFLNTSPSLDVFKR
;
A
#
# COMPACT_ATOMS: atom_id res chain seq x y z
N MET A 1 9.97 -0.28 -13.29
CA MET A 1 9.19 -1.43 -12.83
C MET A 1 10.17 -2.54 -12.55
N THR A 2 10.17 -3.11 -11.34
CA THR A 2 11.14 -4.16 -11.01
C THR A 2 10.84 -5.42 -11.80
N ASP A 3 11.88 -6.16 -12.17
CA ASP A 3 11.77 -7.49 -12.78
C ASP A 3 10.87 -8.43 -11.93
N THR A 4 10.84 -8.23 -10.61
CA THR A 4 9.94 -8.97 -9.70
C THR A 4 8.47 -8.81 -10.06
N LEU A 5 7.97 -7.59 -10.29
CA LEU A 5 6.55 -7.35 -10.54
C LEU A 5 6.11 -7.96 -11.89
N ASP A 6 6.99 -7.92 -12.89
CA ASP A 6 6.76 -8.59 -14.17
C ASP A 6 6.71 -10.11 -14.00
N LYS A 7 7.61 -10.69 -13.20
CA LYS A 7 7.60 -12.12 -12.86
C LYS A 7 6.34 -12.52 -12.10
N MET A 8 5.91 -11.72 -11.12
CA MET A 8 4.68 -11.96 -10.36
C MET A 8 3.43 -11.93 -11.26
N ASN A 9 3.33 -10.95 -12.18
CA ASN A 9 2.24 -10.89 -13.15
C ASN A 9 2.22 -12.12 -14.07
N LYS A 10 3.38 -12.57 -14.57
CA LYS A 10 3.49 -13.76 -15.44
C LYS A 10 2.95 -15.04 -14.79
N LEU A 11 3.05 -15.18 -13.46
CA LEU A 11 2.56 -16.36 -12.74
C LEU A 11 1.03 -16.51 -12.74
N ILE A 12 0.29 -15.42 -12.91
CA ILE A 12 -1.18 -15.41 -12.76
C ILE A 12 -1.92 -15.04 -14.06
N GLN A 13 -1.19 -14.70 -15.11
CA GLN A 13 -1.72 -14.49 -16.44
C GLN A 13 -2.21 -15.81 -17.07
N PRO A 14 -3.18 -15.74 -18.01
CA PRO A 14 -3.90 -14.54 -18.47
C PRO A 14 -5.07 -14.14 -17.56
N LYS A 15 -5.38 -14.95 -16.54
CA LYS A 15 -6.62 -14.83 -15.76
C LYS A 15 -6.67 -13.57 -14.89
N TYR A 16 -5.54 -13.19 -14.31
CA TYR A 16 -5.43 -12.03 -13.43
C TYR A 16 -4.25 -11.16 -13.83
N ARG A 17 -4.27 -9.92 -13.35
CA ARG A 17 -3.14 -8.99 -13.41
C ARG A 17 -3.02 -8.23 -12.08
N LEU A 18 -1.80 -7.90 -11.68
CA LEU A 18 -1.50 -7.14 -10.48
C LEU A 18 -1.33 -5.65 -10.77
N SER A 19 -0.79 -5.31 -11.94
CA SER A 19 -0.41 -3.95 -12.33
C SER A 19 -0.64 -3.69 -13.82
N GLY A 20 -0.47 -2.43 -14.23
CA GLY A 20 -0.15 -2.07 -15.63
C GLY A 20 1.17 -2.70 -16.08
N LYS A 21 1.38 -2.84 -17.39
CA LYS A 21 2.68 -3.30 -17.94
C LYS A 21 3.69 -2.16 -17.92
N GLY A 22 4.93 -2.46 -17.53
CA GLY A 22 6.08 -1.61 -17.82
C GLY A 22 6.45 -1.72 -19.30
N MET A 23 6.46 -0.60 -20.02
CA MET A 23 6.81 -0.57 -21.44
C MET A 23 8.25 -0.14 -21.67
N TYR A 24 8.70 0.85 -20.89
CA TYR A 24 10.07 1.36 -20.96
C TYR A 24 10.49 1.96 -19.62
N MET A 25 11.76 1.82 -19.29
CA MET A 25 12.37 2.40 -18.10
C MET A 25 13.78 2.87 -18.45
N GLN A 26 14.10 4.11 -18.06
CA GLN A 26 15.44 4.67 -18.10
C GLN A 26 15.75 5.23 -16.72
N GLU A 27 16.83 4.75 -16.10
CA GLU A 27 17.29 5.28 -14.80
C GLU A 27 18.21 6.49 -14.98
N ASP A 28 18.97 6.54 -16.08
CA ASP A 28 19.85 7.65 -16.44
C ASP A 28 19.10 8.97 -16.63
N ASN A 29 19.74 10.08 -16.28
CA ASN A 29 19.13 11.41 -16.34
C ASN A 29 18.88 11.88 -17.80
N PRO A 30 17.64 12.23 -18.18
CA PRO A 30 16.43 12.26 -17.36
C PRO A 30 15.79 10.88 -17.17
N THR A 31 15.40 10.57 -15.93
CA THR A 31 14.73 9.31 -15.59
C THR A 31 13.35 9.25 -16.24
N PHE A 32 13.04 8.14 -16.92
CA PHE A 32 11.75 7.91 -17.58
C PHE A 32 11.12 6.59 -17.16
N LEU A 33 9.79 6.60 -17.04
CA LEU A 33 8.97 5.42 -16.88
C LEU A 33 7.77 5.52 -17.82
N VAL A 34 7.66 4.57 -18.75
CA VAL A 34 6.51 4.43 -19.63
C VAL A 34 5.75 3.19 -19.20
N ILE A 35 4.47 3.35 -18.88
CA ILE A 35 3.58 2.30 -18.40
C ILE A 35 2.30 2.28 -19.21
N GLU A 36 1.66 1.11 -19.24
CA GLU A 36 0.37 0.90 -19.88
C GLU A 36 -0.71 1.81 -19.31
N ASP A 37 -1.44 2.51 -20.19
CA ASP A 37 -2.60 3.29 -19.81
C ASP A 37 -3.77 2.36 -19.44
N LEU A 38 -4.01 2.25 -18.14
CA LEU A 38 -5.11 1.44 -17.58
C LEU A 38 -6.49 2.04 -17.87
N VAL A 39 -6.59 3.35 -18.14
CA VAL A 39 -7.87 3.99 -18.50
C VAL A 39 -8.37 3.45 -19.84
N SER A 40 -7.48 3.29 -20.82
CA SER A 40 -7.81 2.66 -22.10
C SER A 40 -8.37 1.23 -21.98
N LEU A 41 -8.10 0.55 -20.85
CA LEU A 41 -8.60 -0.80 -20.55
C LEU A 41 -9.89 -0.82 -19.72
N GLY A 42 -10.44 0.37 -19.42
CA GLY A 42 -11.67 0.56 -18.66
C GLY A 42 -11.47 0.58 -17.14
N TYR A 43 -10.25 0.72 -16.65
CA TYR A 43 -10.01 0.93 -15.22
C TYR A 43 -10.13 2.41 -14.85
N ARG A 44 -10.64 2.68 -13.66
CA ARG A 44 -10.72 4.03 -13.09
C ARG A 44 -10.52 3.99 -11.58
N MET A 45 -10.11 5.13 -11.03
CA MET A 45 -9.95 5.31 -9.59
C MET A 45 -11.32 5.37 -8.89
N ALA A 46 -11.42 4.77 -7.70
CA ALA A 46 -12.57 4.95 -6.83
C ALA A 46 -12.50 6.30 -6.08
N CYS A 47 -13.64 6.82 -5.64
CA CYS A 47 -13.68 8.07 -4.90
C CYS A 47 -13.17 7.88 -3.46
N ARG A 48 -11.97 8.40 -3.16
CA ARG A 48 -11.38 8.28 -1.82
C ARG A 48 -12.23 8.88 -0.68
N HIS A 49 -13.01 9.93 -0.96
CA HIS A 49 -13.84 10.58 0.07
C HIS A 49 -15.05 9.72 0.46
N SER A 50 -15.52 8.86 -0.45
CA SER A 50 -16.60 7.91 -0.20
C SER A 50 -16.09 6.64 0.48
N GLY A 51 -14.80 6.30 0.29
CA GLY A 51 -14.24 5.01 0.67
C GLY A 51 -14.75 3.87 -0.23
N LEU A 52 -14.26 2.67 0.03
CA LEU A 52 -14.62 1.45 -0.68
C LEU A 52 -15.81 0.76 0.00
N ASP A 53 -16.83 0.39 -0.76
CA ASP A 53 -17.88 -0.51 -0.27
C ASP A 53 -17.36 -1.95 -0.10
N LEU A 54 -18.21 -2.85 0.36
CA LEU A 54 -17.84 -4.24 0.60
C LEU A 54 -17.38 -4.99 -0.67
N ASP A 55 -18.01 -4.74 -1.82
CA ASP A 55 -17.66 -5.41 -3.07
C ASP A 55 -16.26 -4.98 -3.55
N HIS A 56 -15.96 -3.68 -3.46
CA HIS A 56 -14.61 -3.16 -3.73
C HIS A 56 -13.59 -3.73 -2.75
N CYS A 57 -13.91 -3.77 -1.45
CA CYS A 57 -13.02 -4.32 -0.43
C CYS A 57 -12.66 -5.78 -0.70
N ILE A 58 -13.65 -6.60 -1.08
CA ILE A 58 -13.44 -8.01 -1.41
C ILE A 58 -12.51 -8.15 -2.63
N LEU A 59 -12.67 -7.31 -3.66
CA LEU A 59 -11.80 -7.34 -4.83
C LEU A 59 -10.37 -6.90 -4.50
N ALA A 60 -10.21 -5.83 -3.74
CA ALA A 60 -8.91 -5.33 -3.30
C ALA A 60 -8.17 -6.38 -2.46
N LEU A 61 -8.83 -7.00 -1.47
CA LEU A 61 -8.23 -8.05 -0.63
C LEU A 61 -7.89 -9.32 -1.43
N ARG A 62 -8.71 -9.69 -2.43
CA ARG A 62 -8.36 -10.79 -3.36
C ARG A 62 -7.15 -10.43 -4.23
N GLY A 63 -7.05 -9.18 -4.67
CA GLY A 63 -5.88 -8.65 -5.38
C GLY A 63 -4.62 -8.73 -4.51
N LEU A 64 -4.73 -8.28 -3.26
CA LEU A 64 -3.65 -8.29 -2.30
C LEU A 64 -3.19 -9.72 -1.96
N ALA A 65 -4.13 -10.64 -1.78
CA ALA A 65 -3.81 -12.05 -1.58
C ALA A 65 -3.03 -12.65 -2.76
N ARG A 66 -3.38 -12.29 -4.01
CA ARG A 66 -2.60 -12.68 -5.20
C ARG A 66 -1.23 -12.03 -5.22
N PHE A 67 -1.13 -10.75 -4.88
CA PHE A 67 0.14 -10.03 -4.80
C PHE A 67 1.08 -10.69 -3.79
N HIS A 68 0.62 -10.92 -2.57
CA HIS A 68 1.38 -11.62 -1.53
C HIS A 68 1.76 -13.04 -1.94
N ALA A 69 0.82 -13.85 -2.43
CA ALA A 69 1.10 -15.23 -2.82
C ALA A 69 2.12 -15.34 -3.96
N THR A 70 2.02 -14.47 -4.97
CA THR A 70 2.99 -14.45 -6.07
C THR A 70 4.36 -13.96 -5.60
N SER A 71 4.41 -13.02 -4.65
CA SER A 71 5.69 -12.59 -4.06
C SER A 71 6.40 -13.74 -3.35
N VAL A 72 5.68 -14.55 -2.58
CA VAL A 72 6.24 -15.73 -1.90
C VAL A 72 6.77 -16.71 -2.93
N ALA A 73 5.98 -17.05 -3.94
CA ALA A 73 6.41 -17.98 -4.99
C ALA A 73 7.67 -17.52 -5.73
N ILE A 74 7.80 -16.21 -5.98
CA ILE A 74 9.00 -15.64 -6.60
C ILE A 74 10.18 -15.65 -5.64
N CYS A 75 10.00 -15.27 -4.37
CA CYS A 75 11.08 -15.24 -3.39
C CYS A 75 11.57 -16.63 -2.98
N GLU A 76 10.72 -17.66 -3.00
CA GLU A 76 11.15 -19.05 -2.78
C GLU A 76 12.03 -19.57 -3.93
N LYS A 77 11.68 -19.20 -5.17
CA LYS A 77 12.42 -19.61 -6.36
C LYS A 77 13.70 -18.79 -6.57
N GLU A 78 13.64 -17.50 -6.25
CA GLU A 78 14.72 -16.53 -6.44
C GLU A 78 14.88 -15.68 -5.18
N PRO A 79 15.56 -16.19 -4.14
CA PRO A 79 15.67 -15.52 -2.84
C PRO A 79 16.20 -14.08 -2.91
N ASN A 80 17.11 -13.79 -3.84
CA ASN A 80 17.70 -12.45 -4.01
C ASN A 80 16.64 -11.38 -4.37
N GLN A 81 15.46 -11.78 -4.87
CA GLN A 81 14.39 -10.84 -5.19
C GLN A 81 13.95 -10.03 -3.98
N LYS A 82 13.95 -10.64 -2.77
CA LYS A 82 13.50 -9.96 -1.54
C LYS A 82 14.49 -8.90 -1.04
N GLU A 83 15.77 -9.01 -1.40
CA GLU A 83 16.84 -8.09 -0.97
C GLU A 83 16.67 -6.68 -1.55
N MET A 84 15.93 -6.55 -2.66
CA MET A 84 15.59 -5.26 -3.26
C MET A 84 14.57 -4.46 -2.44
N TYR A 85 13.78 -5.12 -1.59
CA TYR A 85 12.63 -4.54 -0.90
C TYR A 85 12.94 -4.27 0.57
N THR A 86 14.04 -3.58 0.84
CA THR A 86 14.51 -3.26 2.21
C THR A 86 14.15 -1.84 2.66
N ARG A 87 13.62 -1.01 1.73
CA ARG A 87 13.36 0.42 1.95
C ARG A 87 11.86 0.72 1.90
N GLY A 88 11.20 0.42 3.02
CA GLY A 88 9.80 0.75 3.24
C GLY A 88 9.54 2.18 3.72
N MET A 89 8.27 2.48 4.02
CA MET A 89 7.81 3.78 4.55
C MET A 89 8.54 4.20 5.84
N PHE A 90 8.88 3.23 6.69
CA PHE A 90 9.64 3.44 7.92
C PHE A 90 10.98 2.73 7.81
N ASN A 91 12.07 3.50 7.90
CA ASN A 91 13.43 2.99 7.81
C ASN A 91 14.38 3.77 8.74
N ILE A 92 15.30 3.05 9.40
CA ILE A 92 16.25 3.61 10.38
C ILE A 92 17.55 4.10 9.75
N ALA A 93 17.90 3.61 8.56
CA ALA A 93 19.18 3.86 7.89
C ALA A 93 19.27 5.26 7.25
N TYR A 94 18.19 6.03 7.28
CA TYR A 94 18.12 7.37 6.71
C TYR A 94 17.63 8.38 7.75
N PRO A 95 18.26 9.57 7.88
CA PRO A 95 17.65 10.71 8.55
C PRO A 95 16.44 11.15 7.72
N SER A 96 15.32 10.46 7.91
CA SER A 96 14.25 10.44 6.93
C SER A 96 13.38 11.67 7.07
N GLU A 97 13.15 12.35 5.95
CA GLU A 97 12.09 13.34 5.79
C GLU A 97 10.74 12.77 6.28
N MET A 98 10.55 11.46 6.19
CA MET A 98 9.43 10.72 6.77
C MET A 98 9.33 10.87 8.29
N ARG A 99 10.43 10.81 9.06
CA ARG A 99 10.40 11.08 10.50
C ARG A 99 9.85 12.47 10.76
N VAL A 100 10.38 13.48 10.06
CA VAL A 100 9.93 14.86 10.20
C VAL A 100 8.45 15.00 9.82
N PHE A 101 8.03 14.36 8.73
CA PHE A 101 6.65 14.34 8.26
C PHE A 101 5.70 13.75 9.31
N PHE A 102 5.98 12.55 9.82
CA PHE A 102 5.14 11.89 10.82
C PHE A 102 5.13 12.62 12.16
N CYS A 103 6.28 13.07 12.67
CA CYS A 103 6.35 13.81 13.94
C CYS A 103 5.62 15.16 13.84
N LYS A 104 5.86 15.95 12.77
CA LYS A 104 5.18 17.24 12.58
C LYS A 104 3.67 17.05 12.36
N GLY A 105 3.27 16.08 11.54
CA GLY A 105 1.86 15.78 11.29
C GLY A 105 1.12 15.35 12.57
N THR A 106 1.76 14.49 13.39
CA THR A 106 1.19 14.06 14.68
C THR A 106 1.07 15.23 15.66
N LYS A 107 2.08 16.13 15.69
CA LYS A 107 2.04 17.32 16.53
C LYS A 107 0.90 18.25 16.12
N GLN A 108 0.80 18.55 14.82
CA GLN A 108 -0.27 19.42 14.30
C GLN A 108 -1.64 18.81 14.55
N LEU A 109 -1.79 17.48 14.40
CA LEU A 109 -3.03 16.79 14.76
C LEU A 109 -3.40 16.99 16.24
N ALA A 110 -2.44 16.88 17.16
CA ALA A 110 -2.71 17.11 18.59
C ALA A 110 -3.20 18.54 18.86
N GLU A 111 -2.58 19.54 18.23
CA GLU A 111 -2.94 20.95 18.34
C GLU A 111 -4.36 21.23 17.79
N GLU A 112 -4.70 20.67 16.63
CA GLU A 112 -6.04 20.82 16.04
C GLU A 112 -7.14 20.13 16.88
N MET A 113 -6.82 18.95 17.45
CA MET A 113 -7.75 18.19 18.27
C MET A 113 -8.19 18.91 19.55
N GLU A 114 -7.46 19.93 20.01
CA GLU A 114 -7.91 20.81 21.10
C GLU A 114 -9.20 21.55 20.76
N ASN A 115 -9.39 21.86 19.48
CA ASN A 115 -10.52 22.63 18.98
C ASN A 115 -11.68 21.76 18.50
N TRP A 116 -11.49 20.43 18.39
CA TRP A 116 -12.50 19.52 17.88
C TRP A 116 -13.46 19.00 18.98
N PRO A 117 -14.79 19.07 18.77
CA PRO A 117 -15.77 18.57 19.72
C PRO A 117 -15.53 17.10 20.10
N GLY A 118 -15.45 16.81 21.40
CA GLY A 118 -15.28 15.45 21.92
C GLY A 118 -13.86 14.87 21.85
N MET A 119 -12.89 15.60 21.27
CA MET A 119 -11.52 15.09 21.04
C MET A 119 -10.50 15.52 22.09
N LYS A 120 -10.79 16.55 22.89
CA LYS A 120 -9.88 17.06 23.95
C LYS A 120 -9.31 15.96 24.87
N LYS A 121 -10.11 14.94 25.20
CA LYS A 121 -9.70 13.80 26.04
C LYS A 121 -8.57 12.94 25.43
N TYR A 122 -8.29 13.08 24.14
CA TYR A 122 -7.24 12.34 23.44
C TYR A 122 -5.99 13.18 23.14
N VAL A 123 -6.07 14.51 23.28
CA VAL A 123 -4.97 15.44 22.92
C VAL A 123 -3.67 15.05 23.63
N GLU A 124 -3.70 14.85 24.94
CA GLU A 124 -2.51 14.48 25.72
C GLU A 124 -1.89 13.17 25.22
N LYS A 125 -2.72 12.20 24.81
CA LYS A 125 -2.25 10.92 24.26
C LYS A 125 -1.56 11.11 22.92
N ILE A 126 -2.11 11.92 22.02
CA ILE A 126 -1.53 12.18 20.69
C ILE A 126 -0.27 13.05 20.81
N ALA A 127 -0.26 14.06 21.69
CA ALA A 127 0.91 14.89 21.95
C ALA A 127 2.10 14.06 22.46
N LYS A 128 1.86 13.12 23.40
CA LYS A 128 2.89 12.18 23.87
C LYS A 128 3.38 11.22 22.77
N LEU A 129 2.58 10.98 21.74
CA LEU A 129 2.94 10.08 20.64
C LEU A 129 3.95 10.70 19.66
N VAL A 130 4.07 12.03 19.61
CA VAL A 130 4.92 12.77 18.65
C VAL A 130 6.36 12.25 18.62
N ASP A 131 6.97 12.03 19.78
CA ASP A 131 8.37 11.60 19.89
C ASP A 131 8.55 10.09 19.66
N HIS A 132 7.46 9.33 19.62
CA HIS A 132 7.48 7.88 19.54
C HIS A 132 6.94 7.32 18.21
N ILE A 133 6.09 8.08 17.50
CA ILE A 133 5.33 7.60 16.34
C ILE A 133 6.21 6.96 15.27
N TYR A 134 7.33 7.60 14.95
CA TYR A 134 8.22 7.10 13.91
C TYR A 134 9.00 5.87 14.36
N ASN A 135 9.39 5.79 15.63
CA ASN A 135 10.07 4.62 16.17
C ASN A 135 9.11 3.42 16.27
N ILE A 136 7.85 3.64 16.65
CA ILE A 136 6.79 2.62 16.59
C ILE A 136 6.65 2.11 15.14
N GLY A 137 6.63 3.01 14.16
CA GLY A 137 6.60 2.64 12.75
C GLY A 137 7.82 1.82 12.31
N ILE A 138 9.04 2.18 12.75
CA ILE A 138 10.25 1.39 12.52
C ILE A 138 10.10 -0.02 13.10
N ASP A 139 9.63 -0.13 14.34
CA ASP A 139 9.45 -1.42 15.01
C ASP A 139 8.41 -2.29 14.29
N MET A 140 7.31 -1.68 13.82
CA MET A 140 6.29 -2.37 13.03
C MET A 140 6.82 -2.90 11.69
N TRP A 141 7.76 -2.19 11.07
CA TRP A 141 8.33 -2.57 9.78
C TRP A 141 9.56 -3.47 9.95
N LYS A 142 10.06 -3.71 11.15
CA LYS A 142 11.23 -4.58 11.37
C LYS A 142 10.97 -5.99 10.83
N LEU A 143 11.87 -6.47 9.96
CA LEU A 143 11.79 -7.81 9.41
C LEU A 143 11.97 -8.86 10.51
N SER A 144 11.04 -9.81 10.54
CA SER A 144 11.12 -11.00 11.39
C SER A 144 11.43 -12.21 10.51
N GLU A 145 12.72 -12.55 10.36
CA GLU A 145 13.18 -13.58 9.38
C GLU A 145 12.55 -14.97 9.57
N ASN A 146 12.12 -15.30 10.79
CA ASN A 146 11.52 -16.59 11.15
C ASN A 146 9.98 -16.63 11.01
N GLU A 147 9.37 -15.55 10.54
CA GLU A 147 7.91 -15.43 10.35
C GLU A 147 7.51 -15.51 8.87
N PHE A 148 6.21 -15.61 8.61
CA PHE A 148 5.69 -15.54 7.24
C PHE A 148 5.81 -14.11 6.69
N ASN A 149 6.71 -13.93 5.73
CA ASN A 149 7.00 -12.65 5.08
C ASN A 149 6.65 -12.68 3.60
N VAL A 150 6.26 -11.51 3.09
CA VAL A 150 5.84 -11.28 1.71
C VAL A 150 6.46 -9.98 1.22
N ILE A 151 6.52 -9.77 -0.09
CA ILE A 151 6.71 -8.41 -0.61
C ILE A 151 5.35 -7.71 -0.46
N ASN A 152 5.31 -6.71 0.41
CA ASN A 152 4.18 -5.81 0.57
C ASN A 152 4.19 -4.76 -0.54
N HIS A 153 3.01 -4.25 -0.91
CA HIS A 153 2.88 -3.04 -1.71
C HIS A 153 3.38 -1.81 -0.93
N GLY A 154 3.14 -1.79 0.38
CA GLY A 154 3.61 -0.75 1.32
C GLY A 154 2.82 0.55 1.28
N ASP A 155 1.88 0.69 0.34
CA ASP A 155 1.00 1.85 0.17
C ASP A 155 -0.37 1.40 -0.40
N CYS A 156 -0.95 0.37 0.23
CA CYS A 156 -2.14 -0.32 -0.26
C CYS A 156 -3.43 0.40 0.16
N TRP A 157 -3.70 1.57 -0.41
CA TRP A 157 -4.93 2.34 -0.17
C TRP A 157 -5.68 2.68 -1.45
N VAL A 158 -6.93 3.16 -1.32
CA VAL A 158 -7.87 3.44 -2.42
C VAL A 158 -7.29 4.26 -3.58
N ASN A 159 -6.30 5.13 -3.34
CA ASN A 159 -5.68 5.93 -4.39
C ASN A 159 -4.63 5.17 -5.22
N ASN A 160 -4.18 4.02 -4.75
CA ASN A 160 -3.22 3.17 -5.44
C ASN A 160 -3.90 1.92 -6.03
N MET A 161 -5.20 2.07 -6.31
CA MET A 161 -6.09 1.03 -6.78
C MET A 161 -6.97 1.57 -7.89
N MET A 162 -6.95 0.91 -9.04
CA MET A 162 -7.89 1.18 -10.12
C MET A 162 -8.84 0.01 -10.31
N PHE A 163 -10.13 0.30 -10.47
CA PHE A 163 -11.20 -0.67 -10.56
C PHE A 163 -11.85 -0.65 -11.94
N LYS A 164 -12.33 -1.81 -12.37
CA LYS A 164 -13.17 -1.98 -13.56
C LYS A 164 -14.57 -2.36 -13.13
N TYR A 165 -15.57 -1.89 -13.86
CA TYR A 165 -16.98 -2.02 -13.53
C TYR A 165 -17.75 -2.72 -14.64
N ASN A 166 -18.81 -3.44 -14.29
CA ASN A 166 -19.81 -3.89 -15.27
C ASN A 166 -20.84 -2.79 -15.57
N ASP A 167 -21.80 -3.10 -16.44
CA ASP A 167 -22.85 -2.16 -16.86
C ASP A 167 -23.76 -1.70 -15.71
N ASP A 168 -23.88 -2.51 -14.65
CA ASP A 168 -24.64 -2.16 -13.43
C ASP A 168 -23.84 -1.27 -12.47
N GLY A 169 -22.59 -0.93 -12.79
CA GLY A 169 -21.72 -0.15 -11.92
C GLY A 169 -21.13 -0.95 -10.74
N LYS A 170 -21.23 -2.28 -10.75
CA LYS A 170 -20.58 -3.15 -9.75
C LYS A 170 -19.11 -3.35 -10.13
N PRO A 171 -18.16 -3.25 -9.18
CA PRO A 171 -16.76 -3.51 -9.48
C PRO A 171 -16.59 -5.02 -9.78
N ILE A 172 -15.85 -5.32 -10.85
CA ILE A 172 -15.61 -6.69 -11.33
C ILE A 172 -14.14 -7.07 -11.34
N ASP A 173 -13.24 -6.08 -11.36
CA ASP A 173 -11.80 -6.30 -11.33
C ASP A 173 -11.06 -5.10 -10.74
N HIS A 174 -9.81 -5.31 -10.35
CA HIS A 174 -8.96 -4.31 -9.71
C HIS A 174 -7.48 -4.54 -10.03
N VAL A 175 -6.73 -3.45 -10.18
CA VAL A 175 -5.27 -3.45 -10.35
C VAL A 175 -4.61 -2.42 -9.44
N PHE A 176 -3.44 -2.78 -8.90
CA PHE A 176 -2.60 -1.88 -8.14
C PHE A 176 -1.81 -0.96 -9.06
N VAL A 177 -1.54 0.24 -8.56
CA VAL A 177 -0.62 1.21 -9.15
C VAL A 177 0.28 1.74 -8.05
N ASP A 178 1.39 2.36 -8.45
CA ASP A 178 2.32 3.02 -7.54
C ASP A 178 3.03 2.09 -6.52
N PHE A 179 4.14 1.51 -6.95
CA PHE A 179 4.90 0.49 -6.20
C PHE A 179 6.14 1.04 -5.48
N GLN A 180 6.15 2.34 -5.15
CA GLN A 180 7.33 3.04 -4.63
C GLN A 180 7.74 2.67 -3.19
N LEU A 181 6.82 2.09 -2.41
CA LEU A 181 7.02 1.75 -0.99
C LEU A 181 7.06 0.25 -0.73
N CYS A 182 7.23 -0.57 -1.77
CA CYS A 182 7.27 -2.02 -1.63
C CYS A 182 8.34 -2.47 -0.63
N TYR A 183 7.97 -3.42 0.25
CA TYR A 183 8.82 -3.85 1.36
C TYR A 183 8.63 -5.32 1.70
N TYR A 184 9.74 -6.04 1.89
CA TYR A 184 9.69 -7.44 2.30
C TYR A 184 9.55 -7.55 3.83
N GLY A 185 8.40 -8.06 4.28
CA GLY A 185 8.08 -8.15 5.71
C GLY A 185 6.71 -8.77 5.96
N SER A 186 6.14 -8.53 7.14
CA SER A 186 4.83 -9.08 7.52
C SER A 186 3.72 -8.64 6.56
N PRO A 187 2.85 -9.54 6.08
CA PRO A 187 1.68 -9.18 5.26
C PRO A 187 0.67 -8.29 6.01
N ALA A 188 0.78 -8.22 7.34
CA ALA A 188 -0.07 -7.36 8.17
C ALA A 188 0.11 -5.88 7.84
N ILE A 189 1.26 -5.47 7.27
CA ILE A 189 1.52 -4.09 6.87
C ILE A 189 0.46 -3.63 5.87
N ASP A 190 0.33 -4.32 4.73
CA ASP A 190 -0.68 -3.95 3.72
C ASP A 190 -2.11 -4.15 4.23
N LEU A 191 -2.38 -5.24 4.96
CA LEU A 191 -3.74 -5.55 5.43
C LEU A 191 -4.26 -4.49 6.39
N LEU A 192 -3.46 -4.12 7.41
CA LEU A 192 -3.85 -3.12 8.38
C LEU A 192 -3.90 -1.73 7.73
N TYR A 193 -2.97 -1.42 6.84
CA TYR A 193 -2.98 -0.15 6.11
C TYR A 193 -4.26 -0.01 5.28
N PHE A 194 -4.60 -1.04 4.50
CA PHE A 194 -5.83 -1.06 3.70
C PHE A 194 -7.07 -0.90 4.58
N LEU A 195 -7.22 -1.76 5.60
CA LEU A 195 -8.42 -1.78 6.45
C LEU A 195 -8.67 -0.46 7.20
N ASN A 196 -7.62 0.29 7.53
CA ASN A 196 -7.76 1.56 8.25
C ASN A 196 -7.94 2.78 7.35
N THR A 197 -7.63 2.69 6.04
CA THR A 197 -7.58 3.85 5.15
C THR A 197 -8.62 3.85 4.05
N SER A 198 -9.11 2.68 3.65
CA SER A 198 -9.82 2.53 2.37
C SER A 198 -11.28 2.14 2.49
N PRO A 199 -11.70 1.19 3.36
CA PRO A 199 -13.11 0.86 3.51
C PRO A 199 -13.95 2.06 3.95
N SER A 200 -15.15 2.18 3.37
CA SER A 200 -16.18 3.09 3.87
C SER A 200 -16.65 2.64 5.26
N LEU A 201 -17.09 3.60 6.08
CA LEU A 201 -17.52 3.32 7.46
C LEU A 201 -18.68 2.32 7.55
N ASP A 202 -19.51 2.24 6.51
CA ASP A 202 -20.65 1.32 6.47
C ASP A 202 -20.24 -0.14 6.37
N VAL A 203 -19.01 -0.44 5.92
CA VAL A 203 -18.45 -1.81 5.92
C VAL A 203 -18.33 -2.36 7.35
N PHE A 204 -18.11 -1.50 8.34
CA PHE A 204 -17.91 -1.88 9.74
C PHE A 204 -19.19 -1.90 10.58
N LYS A 205 -20.30 -1.37 10.04
CA LYS A 205 -21.60 -1.34 10.73
C LYS A 205 -22.34 -2.65 10.41
N ARG A 206 -22.12 -3.69 11.22
CA ARG A 206 -22.94 -4.91 11.24
C ARG A 206 -23.49 -5.14 12.63
#